data_AF-A0A3P6UZ66-F1
#
_entry.id   AF-A0A3P6UZ66-F1
#
_cell.length_a   1.000
_cell.length_b   1.000
_cell.length_c   1.000
_cell.angle_alpha   90.00
_cell.angle_beta   90.00
_cell.angle_gamma   90.00
#
_symmetry.space_group_name_H-M   'P 1'
#
loop_
_entity.id
_entity.type
_entity.pdbx_description
1 polymer ?
#
loop_
_entity_poly.entity_id
_entity_poly.type
_entity_poly.pdbx_seq_one_letter_code
_entity_poly.pdbx_strand_id
1 'polypeptide(L)'
;MTSFFGNVEDAPPIEVFYMNKLYQDELAQHKVNLTVGAYRTEEGKPWVLPVVREAEKLLAYDMGHEYLPVLGYEPFCNAAVRLVLGNDSPTIKAGKVTGVQCLSGTGSLKAGADFLSFVMKMKTVYISKPTWENHKLIFSRAGFTDIREYCYWDAANRCINMKGMLNDLEVAPENAVVVLHGCAHNPTGMDPTHDQWKQIAEVFKKKRLFPFFDLAYQGFASGDLDADAWAVRYFVEQGLEIFCAQSFAKNFGLYNERVGNLTVVVSDPMALTSFKSQMSLVIRSNWSNPPNHGARIVHMILTSPSMCLEWHNAIKIMSLRIKGMREALRENLEKLSTPGKWEHITQQIGMFSFSGLNAKQVDHLIKEHKVFLLKNGRINISGLNPGNVQYVARAISETPGLSSRFANCLLTADLCSNKVSRCFVQHPKKDGLHLRADNFGGILSKSASCHDVFALAIVIPSSSVSDFCIPSLLTTPNMNIRVVGGNDQWTVTDCATEEDAYHWVMMPSDYEKAICQINHHSITAKGV
;
A
#
# COMPACT_ATOMS: atom_id res chain seq x y z
N MET A 1 31.79 -19.72 -28.91
CA MET A 1 32.06 -19.48 -27.47
C MET A 1 30.72 -19.38 -26.76
N THR A 2 30.57 -19.99 -25.59
CA THR A 2 29.40 -19.78 -24.73
C THR A 2 29.43 -18.36 -24.16
N SER A 3 28.30 -17.66 -24.20
CA SER A 3 28.20 -16.30 -23.64
C SER A 3 28.44 -16.33 -22.13
N PHE A 4 29.25 -15.40 -21.62
CA PHE A 4 29.38 -15.16 -20.18
C PHE A 4 28.03 -14.81 -19.52
N PHE A 5 27.07 -14.31 -20.30
CA PHE A 5 25.73 -13.93 -19.83
C PHE A 5 24.66 -14.98 -20.14
N GLY A 6 25.04 -16.17 -20.63
CA GLY A 6 24.08 -17.18 -21.10
C GLY A 6 23.11 -17.71 -20.02
N ASN A 7 23.45 -17.55 -18.74
CA ASN A 7 22.65 -18.03 -17.60
C ASN A 7 22.11 -16.89 -16.72
N VAL A 8 22.13 -15.63 -17.19
CA VAL A 8 21.56 -14.52 -16.43
C VAL A 8 20.03 -14.57 -16.58
N GLU A 9 19.33 -14.84 -15.49
CA GLU A 9 17.87 -14.86 -15.43
C GLU A 9 17.28 -13.45 -15.36
N ASP A 10 16.09 -13.27 -15.93
CA ASP A 10 15.33 -12.03 -15.81
C ASP A 10 14.93 -11.79 -14.35
N ALA A 11 15.29 -10.62 -13.82
CA ALA A 11 14.84 -10.22 -12.50
C ALA A 11 13.33 -9.92 -12.50
N PRO A 12 12.60 -10.27 -11.42
CA PRO A 12 11.20 -9.84 -11.27
C PRO A 12 11.07 -8.32 -11.38
N PRO A 13 10.03 -7.81 -12.05
CA PRO A 13 9.85 -6.38 -12.20
C PRO A 13 9.54 -5.72 -10.85
N ILE A 14 10.11 -4.55 -10.61
CA ILE A 14 9.79 -3.72 -9.43
C ILE A 14 8.36 -3.18 -9.62
N GLU A 15 7.44 -3.58 -8.73
CA GLU A 15 6.00 -3.41 -8.93
C GLU A 15 5.60 -1.97 -9.21
N VAL A 16 6.12 -1.00 -8.44
CA VAL A 16 5.76 0.42 -8.59
C VAL A 16 6.13 0.98 -9.98
N PHE A 17 7.26 0.55 -10.54
CA PHE A 17 7.69 1.00 -11.87
C PHE A 17 6.96 0.27 -12.98
N TYR A 18 6.68 -1.02 -12.78
CA TYR A 18 5.85 -1.80 -13.69
C TYR A 18 4.45 -1.21 -13.81
N MET A 19 3.76 -0.95 -12.69
CA MET A 19 2.43 -0.34 -12.70
C MET A 19 2.42 1.06 -13.30
N ASN A 20 3.47 1.85 -13.05
CA ASN A 20 3.60 3.16 -13.69
C ASN A 20 3.82 3.04 -15.21
N LYS A 21 4.58 2.05 -15.67
CA LYS A 21 4.77 1.79 -17.10
C LYS A 21 3.43 1.42 -17.77
N LEU A 22 2.64 0.54 -17.15
CA LEU A 22 1.28 0.24 -17.62
C LEU A 22 0.42 1.50 -17.73
N TYR A 23 0.46 2.39 -16.73
CA TYR A 23 -0.24 3.67 -16.80
C TYR A 23 0.26 4.55 -17.96
N GLN A 24 1.57 4.62 -18.22
CA GLN A 24 2.10 5.43 -19.32
C GLN A 24 1.64 4.90 -20.69
N ASP A 25 1.63 3.58 -20.85
CA ASP A 25 1.29 2.91 -22.10
C ASP A 25 -0.22 2.86 -22.38
N GLU A 26 -1.07 3.07 -21.35
CA GLU A 26 -2.52 3.14 -21.50
C GLU A 26 -2.95 4.39 -22.30
N LEU A 27 -3.86 4.22 -23.27
CA LEU A 27 -4.32 5.28 -24.17
C LEU A 27 -5.65 5.91 -23.73
N ALA A 28 -6.38 5.27 -22.81
CA ALA A 28 -7.64 5.78 -22.31
C ALA A 28 -7.49 7.19 -21.69
N GLN A 29 -8.33 8.14 -22.12
CA GLN A 29 -8.28 9.53 -21.65
C GLN A 29 -8.63 9.68 -20.15
N HIS A 30 -9.42 8.75 -19.60
CA HIS A 30 -9.86 8.77 -18.20
C HIS A 30 -8.93 8.00 -17.25
N LYS A 31 -7.74 7.59 -17.71
CA LYS A 31 -6.78 6.85 -16.87
C LYS A 31 -6.32 7.66 -15.66
N VAL A 32 -6.14 7.00 -14.52
CA VAL A 32 -5.70 7.63 -13.26
C VAL A 32 -4.47 6.94 -12.70
N ASN A 33 -3.45 7.71 -12.32
CA ASN A 33 -2.22 7.19 -11.71
C ASN A 33 -2.22 7.40 -10.19
N LEU A 34 -2.41 6.31 -9.44
CA LEU A 34 -2.28 6.27 -7.98
C LEU A 34 -1.06 5.43 -7.56
N THR A 35 -0.09 5.20 -8.44
CA THR A 35 1.04 4.28 -8.24
C THR A 35 2.24 4.95 -7.56
N VAL A 36 2.99 5.77 -8.29
CA VAL A 36 4.27 6.36 -7.89
C VAL A 36 4.06 7.38 -6.77
N GLY A 37 4.84 7.28 -5.71
CA GLY A 37 4.86 8.23 -4.59
C GLY A 37 5.57 9.54 -4.92
N ALA A 38 4.99 10.30 -5.85
CA ALA A 38 5.45 11.64 -6.19
C ALA A 38 4.26 12.61 -6.21
N TYR A 39 4.45 13.77 -5.58
CA TYR A 39 3.42 14.81 -5.48
C TYR A 39 2.99 15.29 -6.87
N ARG A 40 1.71 15.66 -6.99
CA ARG A 40 1.14 16.23 -8.22
C ARG A 40 0.31 17.47 -7.88
N THR A 41 0.16 18.38 -8.83
CA THR A 41 -0.77 19.51 -8.71
C THR A 41 -2.22 19.05 -8.88
N GLU A 42 -3.17 19.98 -8.80
CA GLU A 42 -4.59 19.71 -9.08
C GLU A 42 -4.83 19.27 -10.53
N GLU A 43 -3.97 19.69 -11.46
CA GLU A 43 -4.00 19.24 -12.87
C GLU A 43 -3.29 17.89 -13.07
N GLY A 44 -2.83 17.24 -11.99
CA GLY A 44 -2.13 15.96 -12.06
C GLY A 44 -0.69 16.07 -12.61
N LYS A 45 -0.09 17.27 -12.65
CA LYS A 45 1.27 17.50 -13.15
C LYS A 45 2.32 17.45 -12.02
N PRO A 46 3.59 17.13 -12.30
CA PRO A 46 4.66 17.35 -11.35
C PRO A 46 4.70 18.81 -10.88
N TRP A 47 4.99 19.03 -9.59
CA TRP A 47 5.15 20.38 -9.05
C TRP A 47 6.61 20.62 -8.66
N VAL A 48 7.26 21.54 -9.34
CA VAL A 48 8.55 22.10 -8.92
C VAL A 48 8.25 23.27 -7.99
N LEU A 49 8.70 23.17 -6.73
CA LEU A 49 8.47 24.20 -5.74
C LEU A 49 9.06 25.54 -6.22
N PRO A 50 8.32 26.66 -6.15
CA PRO A 50 8.82 27.97 -6.58
C PRO A 50 10.16 28.35 -5.93
N VAL A 51 10.28 28.16 -4.61
CA VAL A 51 11.53 28.38 -3.86
C VAL A 51 12.71 27.52 -4.34
N VAL A 52 12.46 26.30 -4.82
CA VAL A 52 13.51 25.44 -5.39
C VAL A 52 13.99 26.00 -6.72
N ARG A 53 13.06 26.42 -7.58
CA ARG A 53 13.39 27.06 -8.85
C ARG A 53 14.20 28.34 -8.63
N GLU A 54 13.87 29.10 -7.58
CA GLU A 54 14.63 30.31 -7.25
C GLU A 54 16.04 29.97 -6.75
N ALA A 55 16.18 28.97 -5.88
CA ALA A 55 17.49 28.47 -5.46
C ALA A 55 18.34 28.00 -6.64
N GLU A 56 17.76 27.28 -7.60
CA GLU A 56 18.45 26.84 -8.82
C GLU A 56 18.99 28.02 -9.64
N LYS A 57 18.19 29.07 -9.86
CA LYS A 57 18.64 30.28 -10.57
C LYS A 57 19.80 30.95 -9.85
N LEU A 58 19.70 31.13 -8.54
CA LEU A 58 20.75 31.76 -7.74
C LEU A 58 22.05 30.95 -7.79
N LEU A 59 21.94 29.62 -7.70
CA LEU A 59 23.08 28.73 -7.78
C LEU A 59 23.76 28.73 -9.15
N ALA A 60 23.03 28.98 -10.24
CA ALA A 60 23.61 29.01 -11.58
C ALA A 60 24.72 30.07 -11.76
N TYR A 61 24.76 31.10 -10.91
CA TYR A 61 25.77 32.17 -10.97
C TYR A 61 27.12 31.81 -10.32
N ASP A 62 27.15 30.87 -9.38
CA ASP A 62 28.36 30.56 -8.56
C ASP A 62 28.44 29.07 -8.19
N MET A 63 28.28 28.19 -9.19
CA MET A 63 28.38 26.74 -8.99
C MET A 63 29.72 26.19 -9.47
N GLY A 64 30.53 25.74 -8.51
CA GLY A 64 31.67 24.85 -8.77
C GLY A 64 31.21 23.39 -8.95
N HIS A 65 31.93 22.66 -9.81
CA HIS A 65 31.71 21.23 -10.09
C HIS A 65 32.84 20.32 -9.56
N GLU A 66 33.69 20.86 -8.69
CA GLU A 66 34.72 20.08 -8.00
C GLU A 66 34.12 19.01 -7.09
N TYR A 67 34.90 17.95 -6.84
CA TYR A 67 34.49 16.89 -5.94
C TYR A 67 34.21 17.41 -4.54
N LEU A 68 33.10 16.96 -3.96
CA LEU A 68 32.83 17.15 -2.54
C LEU A 68 33.74 16.24 -1.69
N PRO A 69 33.94 16.58 -0.40
CA PRO A 69 34.43 15.61 0.58
C PRO A 69 33.61 14.32 0.56
N VAL A 70 34.21 13.20 0.95
CA VAL A 70 33.57 11.87 0.90
C VAL A 70 32.25 11.81 1.68
N LEU A 71 32.19 12.48 2.84
CA LEU A 71 30.97 12.56 3.66
C LEU A 71 30.00 13.66 3.20
N GLY A 72 30.36 14.41 2.17
CA GLY A 72 29.55 15.40 1.48
C GLY A 72 29.80 16.85 1.89
N TYR A 73 28.82 17.69 1.54
CA TYR A 73 28.83 19.12 1.82
C TYR A 73 28.40 19.37 3.27
N GLU A 74 29.37 19.66 4.14
CA GLU A 74 29.15 19.82 5.58
C GLU A 74 28.07 20.85 5.96
N PRO A 75 28.00 22.05 5.34
CA PRO A 75 26.93 23.00 5.63
C PRO A 75 25.52 22.43 5.40
N PHE A 76 25.33 21.66 4.32
CA PHE A 76 24.08 20.92 4.08
C PHE A 76 23.82 19.88 5.18
N CYS A 77 24.82 19.08 5.54
CA CYS A 77 24.68 18.05 6.58
C CYS A 77 24.26 18.67 7.91
N ASN A 78 24.85 19.81 8.28
CA ASN A 78 24.50 20.54 9.50
C ASN A 78 23.07 21.11 9.46
N ALA A 79 22.63 21.64 8.32
CA ALA A 79 21.25 22.09 8.15
C ALA A 79 20.24 20.91 8.22
N ALA A 80 20.57 19.78 7.60
CA ALA A 80 19.75 18.56 7.63
C ALA A 80 19.62 17.98 9.05
N VAL A 81 20.73 17.94 9.81
CA VAL A 81 20.73 17.50 11.22
C VAL A 81 19.85 18.40 12.08
N ARG A 82 19.97 19.73 11.93
CA ARG A 82 19.11 20.69 12.66
C ARG A 82 17.63 20.55 12.29
N LEU A 83 17.32 20.24 11.03
CA LEU A 83 15.94 20.03 10.61
C LEU A 83 15.27 18.87 11.38
N VAL A 84 15.97 17.74 11.57
CA VAL A 84 15.38 16.60 12.29
C VAL A 84 15.47 16.75 13.82
N LEU A 85 16.58 17.23 14.38
CA LEU A 85 16.74 17.29 15.84
C LEU A 85 16.28 18.60 16.48
N GLY A 86 15.99 19.62 15.67
CA GLY A 86 15.68 20.98 16.12
C GLY A 86 16.94 21.83 16.32
N ASN A 87 16.80 23.15 16.10
CA ASN A 87 17.92 24.11 16.19
C ASN A 87 18.55 24.16 17.59
N ASP A 88 17.74 23.94 18.63
CA ASP A 88 18.16 24.04 20.04
C ASP A 88 18.58 22.72 20.67
N SER A 89 18.66 21.64 19.89
CA SER A 89 18.97 20.28 20.36
C SER A 89 20.18 20.25 21.31
N PRO A 90 20.00 19.80 22.58
CA PRO A 90 21.10 19.61 23.51
C PRO A 90 22.15 18.63 22.99
N THR A 91 21.72 17.62 22.23
CA THR A 91 22.60 16.60 21.63
C THR A 91 23.54 17.19 20.58
N ILE A 92 23.05 18.14 19.77
CA ILE A 92 23.90 18.91 18.84
C ILE A 92 24.90 19.76 19.63
N LYS A 93 24.43 20.50 20.65
CA LYS A 93 25.28 21.36 21.50
C LYS A 93 26.37 20.56 22.24
N ALA A 94 26.08 19.32 22.60
CA ALA A 94 27.02 18.39 23.22
C ALA A 94 28.01 17.71 22.24
N GLY A 95 27.96 18.02 20.94
CA GLY A 95 28.86 17.44 19.93
C GLY A 95 28.62 15.96 19.65
N LYS A 96 27.44 15.43 19.98
CA LYS A 96 27.09 14.00 19.90
C LYS A 96 26.46 13.58 18.56
N VAL A 97 26.48 14.46 17.56
CA VAL A 97 25.76 14.26 16.31
C VAL A 97 26.66 14.53 15.12
N THR A 98 26.49 13.74 14.05
CA THR A 98 27.03 14.06 12.74
C THR A 98 26.03 13.75 11.63
N GLY A 99 26.17 14.42 10.49
CA GLY A 99 25.44 14.13 9.26
C GLY A 99 26.37 13.63 8.18
N VAL A 100 25.89 12.70 7.36
CA VAL A 100 26.60 12.19 6.18
C VAL A 100 25.66 12.32 4.99
N GLN A 101 26.04 13.15 4.01
CA GLN A 101 25.24 13.32 2.80
C GLN A 101 25.23 12.02 1.99
N CYS A 102 24.03 11.58 1.60
CA CYS A 102 23.80 10.32 0.91
C CYS A 102 22.86 10.50 -0.29
N LEU A 103 22.74 9.45 -1.10
CA LEU A 103 21.87 9.41 -2.29
C LEU A 103 20.38 9.26 -1.92
N SER A 104 19.81 10.31 -1.33
CA SER A 104 18.46 10.34 -0.77
C SER A 104 18.26 9.32 0.36
N GLY A 105 17.01 9.06 0.77
CA GLY A 105 16.70 8.11 1.83
C GLY A 105 17.20 6.69 1.52
N THR A 106 17.11 6.25 0.27
CA THR A 106 17.65 4.94 -0.17
C THR A 106 19.15 4.83 0.04
N GLY A 107 19.91 5.85 -0.34
CA GLY A 107 21.36 5.90 -0.13
C GLY A 107 21.70 5.98 1.35
N SER A 108 20.95 6.76 2.14
CA SER A 108 21.15 6.86 3.60
C SER A 108 20.91 5.51 4.28
N LEU A 109 19.83 4.80 3.92
CA LEU A 109 19.54 3.45 4.40
C LEU A 109 20.65 2.47 4.01
N LYS A 110 21.11 2.50 2.76
CA LYS A 110 22.18 1.61 2.28
C LYS A 110 23.51 1.86 3.01
N ALA A 111 23.94 3.12 3.13
CA ALA A 111 25.17 3.47 3.83
C ALA A 111 25.11 3.08 5.31
N GLY A 112 23.98 3.37 5.98
CA GLY A 112 23.77 2.95 7.36
C GLY A 112 23.75 1.43 7.52
N ALA A 113 23.06 0.71 6.63
CA ALA A 113 23.01 -0.75 6.66
C ALA A 113 24.39 -1.38 6.41
N ASP A 114 25.16 -0.86 5.46
CA ASP A 114 26.54 -1.31 5.22
C ASP A 114 27.42 -1.10 6.43
N PHE A 115 27.30 0.06 7.09
CA PHE A 115 28.05 0.33 8.32
C PHE A 115 27.67 -0.65 9.44
N LEU A 116 26.37 -0.83 9.70
CA LEU A 116 25.88 -1.74 10.73
C LEU A 116 26.30 -3.19 10.47
N SER A 117 26.26 -3.65 9.21
CA SER A 117 26.59 -5.02 8.82
C SER A 117 28.10 -5.28 8.72
N PHE A 118 28.84 -4.44 8.01
CA PHE A 118 30.26 -4.68 7.71
C PHE A 118 31.19 -4.15 8.78
N VAL A 119 30.85 -3.03 9.44
CA VAL A 119 31.68 -2.41 10.48
C VAL A 119 31.25 -2.92 11.85
N MET A 120 29.97 -2.79 12.21
CA MET A 120 29.46 -3.21 13.53
C MET A 120 29.07 -4.69 13.62
N LYS A 121 29.15 -5.44 12.52
CA LYS A 121 28.89 -6.89 12.46
C LYS A 121 27.48 -7.31 12.89
N MET A 122 26.50 -6.40 12.83
CA MET A 122 25.10 -6.70 13.12
C MET A 122 24.50 -7.54 11.98
N LYS A 123 23.69 -8.55 12.33
CA LYS A 123 23.17 -9.53 11.36
C LYS A 123 21.65 -9.59 11.28
N THR A 124 20.97 -9.17 12.35
CA THR A 124 19.52 -9.20 12.45
C THR A 124 18.93 -7.82 12.22
N VAL A 125 17.93 -7.74 11.34
CA VAL A 125 17.12 -6.54 11.14
C VAL A 125 15.64 -6.88 11.20
N TYR A 126 14.87 -6.01 11.84
CA TYR A 126 13.42 -6.04 11.91
C TYR A 126 12.83 -4.89 11.10
N ILE A 127 11.87 -5.21 10.25
CA ILE A 127 11.12 -4.24 9.42
C ILE A 127 9.62 -4.43 9.65
N SER A 128 8.83 -3.37 9.49
CA SER A 128 7.38 -3.45 9.74
C SER A 128 6.67 -4.40 8.76
N LYS A 129 5.55 -4.99 9.20
CA LYS A 129 4.65 -5.76 8.35
C LYS A 129 3.30 -5.05 8.16
N PRO A 130 3.01 -4.49 6.98
CA PRO A 130 3.88 -4.33 5.81
C PRO A 130 4.89 -3.17 6.00
N THR A 131 5.80 -2.98 5.03
CA THR A 131 6.74 -1.85 4.97
C THR A 131 6.98 -1.40 3.53
N TRP A 132 7.83 -0.39 3.32
CA TRP A 132 8.29 -0.01 1.99
C TRP A 132 9.09 -1.17 1.36
N GLU A 133 8.63 -1.64 0.21
CA GLU A 133 9.13 -2.85 -0.48
C GLU A 133 10.66 -2.95 -0.52
N ASN A 134 11.35 -1.83 -0.75
CA ASN A 134 12.79 -1.81 -0.92
C ASN A 134 13.59 -2.00 0.38
N HIS A 135 12.98 -1.93 1.56
CA HIS A 135 13.68 -2.17 2.83
C HIS A 135 14.34 -3.56 2.85
N LYS A 136 13.59 -4.62 2.48
CA LYS A 136 14.12 -5.99 2.41
C LYS A 136 15.32 -6.08 1.47
N LEU A 137 15.22 -5.46 0.30
CA LEU A 137 16.27 -5.51 -0.71
C LEU A 137 17.53 -4.76 -0.24
N ILE A 138 17.39 -3.60 0.37
CA ILE A 138 18.53 -2.82 0.88
C ILE A 138 19.30 -3.62 1.94
N PHE A 139 18.61 -4.13 2.96
CA PHE A 139 19.28 -4.81 4.06
C PHE A 139 19.86 -6.17 3.65
N SER A 140 19.18 -6.93 2.79
CA SER A 140 19.75 -8.18 2.24
C SER A 140 21.02 -7.91 1.42
N ARG A 141 21.01 -6.88 0.57
CA ARG A 141 22.19 -6.49 -0.22
C ARG A 141 23.30 -5.84 0.61
N ALA A 142 23.00 -5.36 1.82
CA ALA A 142 24.00 -4.91 2.79
C ALA A 142 24.62 -6.05 3.61
N GLY A 143 24.18 -7.30 3.44
CA GLY A 143 24.75 -8.47 4.10
C GLY A 143 24.11 -8.83 5.45
N PHE A 144 22.93 -8.31 5.75
CA PHE A 144 22.09 -8.85 6.83
C PHE A 144 21.62 -10.25 6.43
N THR A 145 21.77 -11.21 7.35
CA THR A 145 21.46 -12.63 7.11
C THR A 145 20.18 -13.08 7.79
N ASP A 146 19.66 -12.28 8.72
CA ASP A 146 18.45 -12.55 9.49
C ASP A 146 17.49 -11.35 9.38
N ILE A 147 16.69 -11.34 8.32
CA ILE A 147 15.71 -10.29 8.03
C ILE A 147 14.35 -10.75 8.53
N ARG A 148 13.85 -10.10 9.57
CA ARG A 148 12.59 -10.42 10.25
C ARG A 148 11.59 -9.30 10.07
N GLU A 149 10.33 -9.65 10.26
CA GLU A 149 9.22 -8.69 10.26
C GLU A 149 8.66 -8.53 11.68
N TYR A 150 8.20 -7.33 12.04
CA TYR A 150 7.38 -7.10 13.23
C TYR A 150 5.96 -6.66 12.84
N CYS A 151 4.98 -7.10 13.61
CA CYS A 151 3.58 -6.73 13.44
C CYS A 151 3.43 -5.20 13.47
N TYR A 152 2.71 -4.67 12.49
CA TYR A 152 2.42 -3.24 12.41
C TYR A 152 0.94 -2.99 12.13
N TRP A 153 0.39 -3.64 11.11
CA TRP A 153 -0.95 -3.38 10.60
C TRP A 153 -1.97 -4.42 11.06
N ASP A 154 -3.08 -3.96 11.64
CA ASP A 154 -4.29 -4.75 11.82
C ASP A 154 -5.21 -4.56 10.61
N ALA A 155 -5.31 -5.58 9.76
CA ALA A 155 -6.11 -5.51 8.54
C ALA A 155 -7.63 -5.48 8.80
N ALA A 156 -8.09 -6.09 9.90
CA ALA A 156 -9.51 -6.13 10.24
C ALA A 156 -9.98 -4.76 10.75
N ASN A 157 -9.19 -4.14 11.62
CA ASN A 157 -9.52 -2.85 12.25
C ASN A 157 -8.94 -1.64 11.50
N ARG A 158 -8.07 -1.88 10.49
CA ARG A 158 -7.39 -0.86 9.67
C ARG A 158 -6.61 0.16 10.51
N CYS A 159 -5.95 -0.32 11.56
CA CYS A 159 -5.19 0.49 12.51
C CYS A 159 -3.84 -0.18 12.86
N ILE A 160 -3.10 0.41 13.80
CA ILE A 160 -1.84 -0.15 14.28
C ILE A 160 -2.11 -1.30 15.27
N ASN A 161 -1.53 -2.46 15.00
CA ASN A 161 -1.51 -3.58 15.93
C ASN A 161 -0.41 -3.39 16.98
N MET A 162 -0.66 -2.49 17.94
CA MET A 162 0.33 -2.12 18.96
C MET A 162 0.75 -3.31 19.84
N LYS A 163 -0.20 -4.17 20.20
CA LYS A 163 0.07 -5.36 21.01
C LYS A 163 1.00 -6.34 20.28
N GLY A 164 0.71 -6.63 19.01
CA GLY A 164 1.57 -7.48 18.18
C GLY A 164 2.95 -6.87 18.00
N MET A 165 3.02 -5.57 17.72
CA MET A 165 4.29 -4.85 17.57
C MET A 165 5.18 -5.01 18.82
N LEU A 166 4.65 -4.70 20.00
CA LEU A 166 5.40 -4.79 21.25
C LEU A 166 5.83 -6.23 21.54
N ASN A 167 4.96 -7.22 21.32
CA ASN A 167 5.30 -8.63 21.52
C ASN A 167 6.48 -9.06 20.64
N ASP A 168 6.48 -8.70 19.35
CA ASP A 168 7.54 -9.07 18.42
C ASP A 168 8.87 -8.37 18.76
N LEU A 169 8.82 -7.11 19.21
CA LEU A 169 10.00 -6.35 19.62
C LEU A 169 10.57 -6.82 20.97
N GLU A 170 9.73 -7.27 21.91
CA GLU A 170 10.16 -7.80 23.21
C GLU A 170 10.93 -9.14 23.08
N VAL A 171 10.64 -9.93 22.04
CA VAL A 171 11.38 -11.17 21.74
C VAL A 171 12.54 -10.97 20.78
N ALA A 172 12.75 -9.75 20.27
CA ALA A 172 13.91 -9.47 19.42
C ALA A 172 15.22 -9.67 20.21
N PRO A 173 16.26 -10.23 19.56
CA PRO A 173 17.56 -10.38 20.20
C PRO A 173 18.19 -9.01 20.45
N GLU A 174 19.00 -8.91 21.50
CA GLU A 174 19.74 -7.67 21.77
C GLU A 174 20.61 -7.27 20.58
N ASN A 175 20.78 -5.96 20.39
CA ASN A 175 21.49 -5.38 19.26
C ASN A 175 20.88 -5.72 17.89
N ALA A 176 19.61 -6.16 17.81
CA ALA A 176 18.91 -6.19 16.54
C ALA A 176 18.67 -4.75 16.05
N VAL A 177 18.86 -4.53 14.75
CA VAL A 177 18.47 -3.28 14.09
C VAL A 177 16.97 -3.31 13.87
N VAL A 178 16.27 -2.22 14.17
CA VAL A 178 14.84 -2.10 13.89
C VAL A 178 14.61 -0.86 13.03
N VAL A 179 14.06 -1.06 11.83
CA VAL A 179 13.71 0.03 10.93
C VAL A 179 12.36 0.59 11.33
N LEU A 180 12.34 1.89 11.63
CA LEU A 180 11.16 2.64 12.05
C LEU A 180 10.85 3.72 11.01
N HIS A 181 9.61 3.83 10.55
CA HIS A 181 9.20 5.01 9.79
C HIS A 181 8.97 6.14 10.79
N GLY A 182 9.70 7.24 10.67
CA GLY A 182 9.61 8.35 11.64
C GLY A 182 8.26 9.07 11.60
N CYS A 183 7.67 9.15 10.41
CA CYS A 183 6.29 9.58 10.18
C CYS A 183 5.79 9.10 8.80
N ALA A 184 4.48 9.20 8.55
CA ALA A 184 3.77 8.79 7.35
C ALA A 184 4.20 7.40 6.85
N HIS A 185 4.00 6.38 7.69
CA HIS A 185 4.41 5.01 7.41
C HIS A 185 4.01 4.57 5.99
N ASN A 186 4.99 4.13 5.19
CA ASN A 186 4.76 3.59 3.86
C ASN A 186 4.70 2.06 3.93
N PRO A 187 3.58 1.40 3.60
CA PRO A 187 2.48 1.89 2.75
C PRO A 187 1.19 2.30 3.47
N THR A 188 1.11 2.14 4.80
CA THR A 188 -0.20 2.18 5.49
C THR A 188 -0.76 3.59 5.68
N GLY A 189 0.10 4.59 5.82
CA GLY A 189 -0.24 5.94 6.23
C GLY A 189 -0.65 6.06 7.71
N MET A 190 -0.56 4.99 8.52
CA MET A 190 -0.90 5.05 9.95
C MET A 190 0.38 5.15 10.76
N ASP A 191 0.46 6.11 11.68
CA ASP A 191 1.59 6.27 12.59
C ASP A 191 1.21 6.04 14.05
N PRO A 192 2.14 5.57 14.91
CA PRO A 192 1.89 5.47 16.34
C PRO A 192 1.58 6.84 16.94
N THR A 193 0.69 6.86 17.93
CA THR A 193 0.50 8.06 18.76
C THR A 193 1.74 8.33 19.61
N HIS A 194 1.86 9.53 20.19
CA HIS A 194 2.98 9.83 21.09
C HIS A 194 3.09 8.83 22.25
N ASP A 195 1.97 8.41 22.86
CA ASP A 195 1.99 7.44 23.95
C ASP A 195 2.34 6.02 23.49
N GLN A 196 2.04 5.66 22.24
CA GLN A 196 2.51 4.43 21.64
C GLN A 196 4.01 4.51 21.37
N TRP A 197 4.51 5.61 20.80
CA TRP A 197 5.95 5.82 20.61
C TRP A 197 6.75 5.74 21.90
N LYS A 198 6.21 6.26 23.02
CA LYS A 198 6.82 6.09 24.35
C LYS A 198 6.97 4.62 24.72
N GLN A 199 5.91 3.81 24.57
CA GLN A 199 5.96 2.37 24.82
C GLN A 199 6.98 1.66 23.92
N ILE A 200 7.07 2.04 22.65
CA ILE A 200 8.07 1.50 21.72
C ILE A 200 9.48 1.83 22.22
N ALA A 201 9.76 3.10 22.56
CA ALA A 201 11.08 3.52 23.04
C ALA A 201 11.53 2.77 24.31
N GLU A 202 10.59 2.47 25.21
CA GLU A 202 10.89 1.68 26.42
C GLU A 202 11.33 0.25 26.09
N VAL A 203 10.70 -0.41 25.10
CA VAL A 203 11.18 -1.71 24.61
C VAL A 203 12.58 -1.60 24.01
N PHE A 204 12.87 -0.55 23.23
CA PHE A 204 14.19 -0.34 22.64
C PHE A 204 15.29 -0.23 23.71
N LYS A 205 15.04 0.53 24.79
CA LYS A 205 15.96 0.61 25.93
C LYS A 205 16.14 -0.73 26.61
N LYS A 206 15.03 -1.35 27.01
CA LYS A 206 15.01 -2.61 27.77
C LYS A 206 15.72 -3.73 27.02
N LYS A 207 15.54 -3.81 25.71
CA LYS A 207 16.07 -4.87 24.84
C LYS A 207 17.37 -4.48 24.14
N ARG A 208 17.89 -3.27 24.38
CA ARG A 208 19.08 -2.72 23.70
C ARG A 208 18.99 -2.89 22.18
N LEU A 209 17.85 -2.49 21.60
CA LEU A 209 17.63 -2.53 20.15
C LEU A 209 18.20 -1.27 19.52
N PHE A 210 18.67 -1.37 18.28
CA PHE A 210 19.23 -0.24 17.55
C PHE A 210 18.17 0.39 16.63
N PRO A 211 17.71 1.63 16.92
CA PRO A 211 16.75 2.33 16.08
C PRO A 211 17.39 2.88 14.80
N PHE A 212 16.84 2.47 13.66
CA PHE A 212 17.16 3.04 12.36
C PHE A 212 15.89 3.68 11.77
N PHE A 213 15.76 5.00 11.93
CA PHE A 213 14.64 5.76 11.39
C PHE A 213 14.78 5.97 9.87
N ASP A 214 13.72 5.70 9.12
CA ASP A 214 13.47 6.22 7.77
C ASP A 214 12.52 7.43 7.87
N LEU A 215 13.03 8.62 7.53
CA LEU A 215 12.30 9.89 7.63
C LEU A 215 12.25 10.57 6.24
N ALA A 216 11.37 10.05 5.38
CA ALA A 216 11.21 10.53 4.01
C ALA A 216 10.13 11.60 3.81
N TYR A 217 9.30 11.86 4.83
CA TYR A 217 8.07 12.66 4.74
C TYR A 217 7.99 13.81 5.75
N GLN A 218 9.10 14.21 6.38
CA GLN A 218 9.09 15.28 7.40
C GLN A 218 8.47 16.58 6.87
N GLY A 219 7.47 17.10 7.58
CA GLY A 219 6.63 18.25 7.25
C GLY A 219 5.49 17.89 6.29
N PHE A 220 5.68 16.87 5.46
CA PHE A 220 4.72 16.45 4.46
C PHE A 220 3.59 15.57 5.04
N ALA A 221 3.79 14.98 6.23
CA ALA A 221 2.79 14.13 6.86
C ALA A 221 1.70 14.96 7.56
N SER A 222 2.08 15.77 8.55
CA SER A 222 1.14 16.60 9.31
C SER A 222 0.99 18.02 8.76
N GLY A 223 1.95 18.50 7.95
CA GLY A 223 2.09 19.93 7.62
C GLY A 223 3.03 20.69 8.59
N ASP A 224 3.59 19.99 9.57
CA ASP A 224 4.47 20.50 10.62
C ASP A 224 5.75 19.65 10.69
N LEU A 225 6.90 20.31 10.56
CA LEU A 225 8.22 19.65 10.53
C LEU A 225 8.63 19.08 11.88
N ASP A 226 8.22 19.72 12.97
CA ASP A 226 8.59 19.35 14.33
C ASP A 226 7.71 18.20 14.82
N ALA A 227 6.40 18.26 14.53
CA ALA A 227 5.48 17.16 14.79
C ALA A 227 5.93 15.88 14.06
N ASP A 228 6.33 16.01 12.80
CA ASP A 228 6.77 14.88 11.98
C ASP A 228 8.15 14.30 12.39
N ALA A 229 8.95 15.06 13.14
CA ALA A 229 10.24 14.58 13.68
C ALA A 229 10.16 14.15 15.15
N TRP A 230 8.97 14.23 15.76
CA TRP A 230 8.80 14.03 17.20
C TRP A 230 9.32 12.67 17.68
N ALA A 231 9.02 11.58 16.97
CA ALA A 231 9.46 10.23 17.35
C ALA A 231 11.00 10.12 17.38
N VAL A 232 11.69 10.73 16.41
CA VAL A 232 13.15 10.74 16.34
C VAL A 232 13.72 11.52 17.53
N ARG A 233 13.19 12.72 17.79
CA ARG A 233 13.62 13.57 18.91
C ARG A 233 13.40 12.90 20.24
N TYR A 234 12.24 12.26 20.43
CA TYR A 234 11.92 11.55 21.65
C TYR A 234 12.90 10.40 21.92
N PHE A 235 13.26 9.61 20.91
CA PHE A 235 14.27 8.54 21.05
C PHE A 235 15.64 9.09 21.46
N VAL A 236 16.05 10.22 20.88
CA VAL A 236 17.30 10.91 21.25
C VAL A 236 17.24 11.46 22.68
N GLU A 237 16.14 12.08 23.08
CA GLU A 237 15.89 12.56 24.46
C GLU A 237 15.93 11.42 25.48
N GLN A 238 15.49 10.23 25.06
CA GLN A 238 15.57 9.00 25.83
C GLN A 238 16.99 8.41 25.91
N GLY A 239 17.99 9.05 25.32
CA GLY A 239 19.39 8.67 25.39
C GLY A 239 19.78 7.54 24.43
N LEU A 240 18.93 7.20 23.46
CA LEU A 240 19.23 6.16 22.46
C LEU A 240 20.19 6.69 21.40
N GLU A 241 21.16 5.85 21.02
CA GLU A 241 21.96 6.03 19.81
C GLU A 241 21.10 5.67 18.61
N ILE A 242 21.11 6.51 17.57
CA ILE A 242 20.22 6.32 16.43
C ILE A 242 20.95 6.53 15.11
N PHE A 243 20.44 5.86 14.07
CA PHE A 243 20.55 6.33 12.69
C PHE A 243 19.22 6.88 12.22
N CYS A 244 19.24 7.97 11.46
CA CYS A 244 18.07 8.53 10.79
C CYS A 244 18.38 8.85 9.33
N ALA A 245 17.81 8.07 8.42
CA ALA A 245 17.86 8.28 6.98
C ALA A 245 16.84 9.33 6.56
N GLN A 246 17.33 10.53 6.22
CA GLN A 246 16.52 11.64 5.74
C GLN A 246 16.48 11.66 4.20
N SER A 247 15.30 11.82 3.63
CA SER A 247 15.12 12.07 2.19
C SER A 247 14.56 13.46 1.95
N PHE A 248 15.13 14.17 0.97
CA PHE A 248 14.61 15.46 0.51
C PHE A 248 13.78 15.35 -0.78
N ALA A 249 13.46 14.12 -1.20
CA ALA A 249 12.75 13.89 -2.46
C ALA A 249 11.30 14.41 -2.45
N LYS A 250 10.62 14.38 -1.29
CA LYS A 250 9.19 14.69 -1.20
C LYS A 250 8.94 16.10 -0.66
N ASN A 251 9.56 16.42 0.46
CA ASN A 251 9.41 17.72 1.12
C ASN A 251 10.03 18.89 0.32
N PHE A 252 11.08 18.65 -0.50
CA PHE A 252 11.60 19.63 -1.45
C PHE A 252 11.19 19.37 -2.90
N GLY A 253 10.53 18.25 -3.19
CA GLY A 253 10.22 17.85 -4.58
C GLY A 253 11.46 17.46 -5.42
N LEU A 254 12.61 17.22 -4.78
CA LEU A 254 13.89 16.91 -5.43
C LEU A 254 14.06 15.40 -5.67
N TYR A 255 13.12 14.78 -6.37
CA TYR A 255 13.04 13.32 -6.51
C TYR A 255 14.27 12.71 -7.21
N ASN A 256 14.69 13.32 -8.31
CA ASN A 256 15.78 12.86 -9.19
C ASN A 256 17.15 13.44 -8.84
N GLU A 257 17.24 14.51 -8.03
CA GLU A 257 18.52 15.03 -7.51
C GLU A 257 19.19 14.09 -6.51
N ARG A 258 18.44 13.11 -5.99
CA ARG A 258 18.92 12.10 -5.05
C ARG A 258 19.61 12.71 -3.82
N VAL A 259 19.08 13.80 -3.29
CA VAL A 259 19.62 14.43 -2.07
C VAL A 259 19.01 13.81 -0.80
N GLY A 260 19.89 13.48 0.14
CA GLY A 260 19.57 12.87 1.44
C GLY A 260 20.70 13.04 2.44
N ASN A 261 20.42 12.75 3.70
CA ASN A 261 21.38 12.80 4.78
C ASN A 261 21.16 11.59 5.71
N LEU A 262 22.25 11.03 6.24
CA LEU A 262 22.21 10.08 7.35
C LEU A 262 22.62 10.84 8.61
N THR A 263 21.65 11.11 9.48
CA THR A 263 21.91 11.68 10.81
C THR A 263 22.28 10.56 11.76
N VAL A 264 23.38 10.75 12.47
CA VAL A 264 23.92 9.78 13.42
C VAL A 264 24.07 10.43 14.77
N VAL A 265 23.49 9.79 15.79
CA VAL A 265 23.58 10.22 17.19
C VAL A 265 24.33 9.15 17.96
N VAL A 266 25.36 9.56 18.68
CA VAL A 266 26.18 8.71 19.55
C VAL A 266 26.05 9.13 21.02
N SER A 267 26.30 8.20 21.92
CA SER A 267 26.31 8.44 23.36
C SER A 267 27.57 9.21 23.79
N ASP A 268 28.72 8.86 23.20
CA ASP A 268 30.04 9.47 23.42
C ASP A 268 30.53 10.19 22.15
N PRO A 269 30.75 11.53 22.18
CA PRO A 269 31.23 12.28 21.02
C PRO A 269 32.58 11.79 20.47
N MET A 270 33.42 11.13 21.29
CA MET A 270 34.70 10.58 20.83
C MET A 270 34.52 9.49 19.77
N ALA A 271 33.38 8.79 19.77
CA ALA A 271 33.09 7.75 18.78
C ALA A 271 32.93 8.30 17.35
N LEU A 272 32.62 9.60 17.20
CA LEU A 272 32.38 10.21 15.88
C LEU A 272 33.61 10.20 14.98
N THR A 273 34.82 10.25 15.55
CA THR A 273 36.07 10.19 14.76
C THR A 273 36.19 8.85 14.04
N SER A 274 36.06 7.75 14.78
CA SER A 274 36.11 6.39 14.22
C SER A 274 34.93 6.12 13.28
N PHE A 275 33.73 6.58 13.65
CA PHE A 275 32.55 6.49 12.79
C PHE A 275 32.79 7.16 11.44
N LYS A 276 33.22 8.42 11.41
CA LYS A 276 33.46 9.19 10.17
C LYS A 276 34.54 8.53 9.29
N SER A 277 35.60 8.01 9.90
CA SER A 277 36.67 7.30 9.18
C SER A 277 36.15 6.04 8.48
N GLN A 278 35.42 5.19 9.20
CA GLN A 278 34.86 3.96 8.64
C GLN A 278 33.74 4.24 7.63
N MET A 279 32.87 5.20 7.92
CA MET A 279 31.83 5.62 6.99
C MET A 279 32.43 6.19 5.70
N SER A 280 33.58 6.87 5.76
CA SER A 280 34.26 7.33 4.55
C SER A 280 34.64 6.17 3.63
N LEU A 281 35.06 5.01 4.16
CA LEU A 281 35.33 3.81 3.35
C LEU A 281 34.05 3.19 2.78
N VAL A 282 32.98 3.15 3.57
CA VAL A 282 31.64 2.70 3.12
C VAL A 282 31.14 3.55 1.95
N ILE A 283 31.24 4.88 2.05
CA ILE A 283 30.83 5.78 0.99
C ILE A 283 31.77 5.71 -0.21
N ARG A 284 33.09 5.70 0.02
CA ARG A 284 34.11 5.70 -1.04
C ARG A 284 33.97 4.51 -1.97
N SER A 285 33.64 3.33 -1.42
CA SER A 285 33.45 2.08 -2.16
C SER A 285 32.10 1.97 -2.86
N ASN A 286 31.08 2.70 -2.41
CA ASN A 286 29.78 2.74 -3.07
C ASN A 286 29.74 3.78 -4.21
N TRP A 287 30.00 5.06 -3.91
CA TRP A 287 29.83 6.17 -4.87
C TRP A 287 30.89 7.27 -4.79
N SER A 288 32.03 7.00 -4.14
CA SER A 288 33.15 7.95 -3.99
C SER A 288 32.82 9.17 -3.11
N ASN A 289 32.01 10.10 -3.61
CA ASN A 289 31.52 11.30 -2.92
C ASN A 289 30.13 11.68 -3.51
N PRO A 290 29.26 12.35 -2.73
CA PRO A 290 27.88 12.59 -3.16
C PRO A 290 27.75 13.80 -4.11
N PRO A 291 26.61 13.94 -4.83
CA PRO A 291 26.38 15.04 -5.77
C PRO A 291 26.18 16.40 -5.08
N ASN A 292 26.67 17.48 -5.67
CA ASN A 292 26.66 18.83 -5.07
C ASN A 292 25.32 19.58 -5.19
N HIS A 293 24.64 19.47 -6.34
CA HIS A 293 23.53 20.36 -6.73
C HIS A 293 22.37 20.37 -5.72
N GLY A 294 21.72 19.23 -5.50
CA GLY A 294 20.61 19.12 -4.55
C GLY A 294 20.97 19.50 -3.11
N ALA A 295 22.20 19.20 -2.66
CA ALA A 295 22.65 19.58 -1.32
C ALA A 295 22.78 21.10 -1.15
N ARG A 296 23.28 21.80 -2.18
CA ARG A 296 23.34 23.27 -2.17
C ARG A 296 21.97 23.93 -2.20
N ILE A 297 21.03 23.38 -2.98
CA ILE A 297 19.62 23.86 -2.98
C ILE A 297 19.03 23.75 -1.58
N VAL A 298 19.09 22.57 -0.97
CA VAL A 298 18.50 22.35 0.35
C VAL A 298 19.19 23.22 1.40
N HIS A 299 20.52 23.30 1.39
CA HIS A 299 21.27 24.19 2.28
C HIS A 299 20.81 25.64 2.15
N MET A 300 20.83 26.19 0.93
CA MET A 300 20.47 27.59 0.66
C MET A 300 19.07 27.90 1.17
N ILE A 301 18.10 27.03 0.91
CA ILE A 301 16.72 27.23 1.35
C ILE A 301 16.61 27.17 2.88
N LEU A 302 17.22 26.17 3.52
CA LEU A 302 17.12 26.00 4.97
C LEU A 302 17.85 27.10 5.76
N THR A 303 18.91 27.69 5.19
CA THR A 303 19.72 28.71 5.88
C THR A 303 19.35 30.15 5.52
N SER A 304 18.49 30.36 4.52
CA SER A 304 18.00 31.69 4.14
C SER A 304 16.60 31.91 4.75
N PRO A 305 16.41 32.84 5.70
CA PRO A 305 15.12 32.98 6.41
C PRO A 305 13.90 33.15 5.50
N SER A 306 14.03 33.95 4.42
CA SER A 306 12.95 34.18 3.45
C SER A 306 12.60 32.92 2.65
N MET A 307 13.60 32.23 2.10
CA MET A 307 13.41 30.99 1.33
C MET A 307 12.89 29.87 2.24
N CYS A 308 13.40 29.79 3.47
CA CYS A 308 12.93 28.83 4.46
C CYS A 308 11.44 29.03 4.72
N LEU A 309 11.00 30.27 4.95
CA LEU A 309 9.58 30.60 5.12
C LEU A 309 8.73 30.23 3.89
N GLU A 310 9.20 30.53 2.68
CA GLU A 310 8.51 30.15 1.45
C GLU A 310 8.39 28.63 1.30
N TRP A 311 9.45 27.89 1.63
CA TRP A 311 9.44 26.43 1.65
C TRP A 311 8.45 25.87 2.67
N HIS A 312 8.39 26.42 3.89
CA HIS A 312 7.38 26.03 4.89
C HIS A 312 5.95 26.24 4.37
N ASN A 313 5.70 27.35 3.67
CA ASN A 313 4.40 27.60 3.05
C ASN A 313 4.09 26.58 1.94
N ALA A 314 5.08 26.22 1.12
CA ALA A 314 4.92 25.18 0.10
C ALA A 314 4.59 23.81 0.72
N ILE A 315 5.25 23.44 1.84
CA ILE A 315 4.92 22.23 2.61
C ILE A 315 3.46 22.24 3.05
N LYS A 316 2.99 23.35 3.64
CA LYS A 316 1.60 23.50 4.08
C LYS A 316 0.62 23.35 2.93
N ILE A 317 0.89 23.97 1.77
CA ILE A 317 0.07 23.82 0.56
C ILE A 317 -0.06 22.34 0.16
N MET A 318 1.07 21.62 0.06
CA MET A 318 1.05 20.21 -0.34
C MET A 318 0.30 19.32 0.66
N SER A 319 0.54 19.52 1.96
CA SER A 319 -0.10 18.76 3.03
C SER A 319 -1.61 19.01 3.08
N LEU A 320 -2.05 20.28 3.02
CA LEU A 320 -3.47 20.65 3.02
C LEU A 320 -4.21 20.07 1.82
N ARG A 321 -3.61 20.13 0.62
CA ARG A 321 -4.24 19.54 -0.58
C ARG A 321 -4.39 18.03 -0.46
N ILE A 322 -3.42 17.33 0.13
CA ILE A 322 -3.52 15.89 0.38
C ILE A 322 -4.63 15.58 1.38
N LYS A 323 -4.73 16.35 2.48
CA LYS A 323 -5.84 16.20 3.44
C LYS A 323 -7.19 16.39 2.77
N GLY A 324 -7.34 17.45 1.97
CA GLY A 324 -8.56 17.70 1.20
C GLY A 324 -8.91 16.56 0.24
N MET A 325 -7.93 15.92 -0.40
CA MET A 325 -8.18 14.76 -1.27
C MET A 325 -8.55 13.48 -0.51
N ARG A 326 -8.06 13.30 0.73
CA ARG A 326 -8.51 12.22 1.62
C ARG A 326 -9.97 12.39 2.00
N GLU A 327 -10.33 13.59 2.43
CA GLU A 327 -11.70 13.97 2.79
C GLU A 327 -12.63 13.77 1.59
N ALA A 328 -12.27 14.33 0.43
CA ALA A 328 -13.05 14.19 -0.79
C ALA A 328 -13.25 12.72 -1.21
N LEU A 329 -12.21 11.88 -1.16
CA LEU A 329 -12.34 10.47 -1.50
C LEU A 329 -13.30 9.75 -0.55
N ARG A 330 -13.13 9.95 0.76
CA ARG A 330 -13.99 9.35 1.79
C ARG A 330 -15.44 9.78 1.61
N GLU A 331 -15.69 11.08 1.48
CA GLU A 331 -17.04 11.62 1.29
C GLU A 331 -17.73 11.03 0.06
N ASN A 332 -17.01 10.89 -1.06
CA ASN A 332 -17.60 10.32 -2.27
C ASN A 332 -17.93 8.83 -2.09
N LEU A 333 -17.08 8.06 -1.41
CA LEU A 333 -17.34 6.64 -1.12
C LEU A 333 -18.57 6.47 -0.22
N GLU A 334 -18.70 7.32 0.80
CA GLU A 334 -19.85 7.35 1.72
C GLU A 334 -21.14 7.79 0.99
N LYS A 335 -21.09 8.84 0.16
CA LYS A 335 -22.22 9.29 -0.68
C LYS A 335 -22.71 8.19 -1.63
N LEU A 336 -21.81 7.36 -2.14
CA LEU A 336 -22.15 6.19 -2.98
C LEU A 336 -22.66 4.98 -2.18
N SER A 337 -22.71 5.07 -0.85
CA SER A 337 -23.03 3.94 0.04
C SER A 337 -22.15 2.72 -0.24
N THR A 338 -20.86 2.97 -0.48
CA THR A 338 -19.88 1.91 -0.78
C THR A 338 -19.68 1.04 0.46
N PRO A 339 -19.95 -0.29 0.41
CA PRO A 339 -19.75 -1.22 1.52
C PRO A 339 -18.36 -1.10 2.16
N GLY A 340 -18.33 -1.17 3.49
CA GLY A 340 -17.12 -1.07 4.30
C GLY A 340 -17.03 0.24 5.08
N LYS A 341 -15.98 0.33 5.90
CA LYS A 341 -15.62 1.50 6.71
C LYS A 341 -14.51 2.27 6.01
N TRP A 342 -14.64 3.58 5.84
CA TRP A 342 -13.71 4.41 5.05
C TRP A 342 -13.03 5.52 5.87
N GLU A 343 -13.25 5.54 7.18
CA GLU A 343 -12.69 6.51 8.13
C GLU A 343 -11.16 6.48 8.16
N HIS A 344 -10.57 5.32 7.90
CA HIS A 344 -9.11 5.13 7.86
C HIS A 344 -8.44 6.03 6.81
N ILE A 345 -9.12 6.38 5.71
CA ILE A 345 -8.56 7.27 4.67
C ILE A 345 -8.20 8.63 5.25
N THR A 346 -9.04 9.16 6.15
CA THR A 346 -8.84 10.45 6.82
C THR A 346 -8.00 10.36 8.10
N GLN A 347 -7.91 9.18 8.73
CA GLN A 347 -7.04 8.95 9.88
C GLN A 347 -5.57 8.73 9.46
N GLN A 348 -5.36 8.19 8.27
CA GLN A 348 -4.04 8.03 7.68
C GLN A 348 -3.46 9.37 7.24
N ILE A 349 -2.14 9.51 7.34
CA ILE A 349 -1.38 10.73 7.07
C ILE A 349 -0.36 10.53 5.93
N GLY A 350 0.15 11.65 5.41
CA GLY A 350 1.15 11.67 4.34
C GLY A 350 0.63 11.28 2.96
N MET A 351 1.52 10.85 2.06
CA MET A 351 1.20 10.63 0.64
C MET A 351 0.31 9.43 0.35
N PHE A 352 0.38 8.38 1.19
CA PHE A 352 -0.20 7.09 0.85
C PHE A 352 -1.38 6.74 1.73
N SER A 353 -2.30 5.98 1.14
CA SER A 353 -3.36 5.32 1.87
C SER A 353 -3.36 3.84 1.53
N PHE A 354 -3.46 3.01 2.56
CA PHE A 354 -3.85 1.61 2.37
C PHE A 354 -5.37 1.57 2.27
N SER A 355 -5.88 1.41 1.05
CA SER A 355 -7.31 1.42 0.77
C SER A 355 -8.05 0.22 1.38
N GLY A 356 -7.36 -0.89 1.61
CA GLY A 356 -7.96 -2.17 2.01
C GLY A 356 -8.43 -3.01 0.83
N LEU A 357 -8.19 -2.56 -0.41
CA LEU A 357 -8.49 -3.32 -1.62
C LEU A 357 -7.51 -4.48 -1.78
N ASN A 358 -8.04 -5.65 -2.13
CA ASN A 358 -7.23 -6.84 -2.44
C ASN A 358 -6.78 -6.86 -3.91
N ALA A 359 -5.86 -7.77 -4.24
CA ALA A 359 -5.30 -7.86 -5.59
C ALA A 359 -6.36 -8.05 -6.70
N LYS A 360 -7.43 -8.82 -6.47
CA LYS A 360 -8.51 -9.02 -7.46
C LYS A 360 -9.28 -7.73 -7.72
N GLN A 361 -9.54 -6.96 -6.66
CA GLN A 361 -10.20 -5.66 -6.74
C GLN A 361 -9.32 -4.63 -7.45
N VAL A 362 -8.02 -4.65 -7.17
CA VAL A 362 -7.03 -3.83 -7.87
C VAL A 362 -6.99 -4.17 -9.37
N ASP A 363 -6.95 -5.46 -9.72
CA ASP A 363 -6.95 -5.90 -11.12
C ASP A 363 -8.22 -5.44 -11.86
N HIS A 364 -9.38 -5.47 -11.20
CA HIS A 364 -10.63 -4.94 -11.75
C HIS A 364 -10.55 -3.44 -12.00
N LEU A 365 -10.07 -2.65 -11.04
CA LEU A 365 -9.88 -1.21 -11.19
C LEU A 365 -8.96 -0.86 -12.37
N ILE A 366 -7.88 -1.63 -12.55
CA ILE A 366 -6.95 -1.43 -13.66
C ILE A 366 -7.62 -1.78 -15.00
N LYS A 367 -8.28 -2.95 -15.09
CA LYS A 367 -8.83 -3.46 -16.35
C LYS A 367 -10.04 -2.65 -16.84
N GLU A 368 -11.02 -2.45 -15.96
CA GLU A 368 -12.32 -1.86 -16.31
C GLU A 368 -12.31 -0.32 -16.21
N HIS A 369 -11.61 0.22 -15.22
CA HIS A 369 -11.66 1.65 -14.91
C HIS A 369 -10.37 2.42 -15.20
N LYS A 370 -9.30 1.74 -15.61
CA LYS A 370 -7.99 2.35 -15.90
C LYS A 370 -7.46 3.16 -14.71
N VAL A 371 -7.77 2.72 -13.49
CA VAL A 371 -7.23 3.29 -12.25
C VAL A 371 -6.06 2.41 -11.80
N PHE A 372 -4.85 2.95 -11.92
CA PHE A 372 -3.61 2.22 -11.64
C PHE A 372 -3.16 2.45 -10.20
N LEU A 373 -2.98 1.36 -9.46
CA LEU A 373 -2.57 1.31 -8.05
C LEU A 373 -1.76 0.02 -7.79
N LEU A 374 -1.15 -0.10 -6.61
CA LEU A 374 -0.40 -1.32 -6.29
C LEU A 374 -1.34 -2.48 -5.89
N LYS A 375 -0.91 -3.72 -6.13
CA LYS A 375 -1.69 -4.95 -5.85
C LYS A 375 -2.06 -5.11 -4.38
N ASN A 376 -1.30 -4.50 -3.48
CA ASN A 376 -1.59 -4.49 -2.05
C ASN A 376 -2.63 -3.42 -1.64
N GLY A 377 -3.21 -2.70 -2.60
CA GLY A 377 -4.21 -1.66 -2.34
C GLY A 377 -3.63 -0.32 -1.90
N ARG A 378 -2.30 -0.13 -1.93
CA ARG A 378 -1.70 1.19 -1.69
C ARG A 378 -2.05 2.15 -2.83
N ILE A 379 -2.63 3.29 -2.47
CA ILE A 379 -2.85 4.42 -3.38
C ILE A 379 -1.99 5.61 -2.98
N ASN A 380 -1.48 6.34 -3.97
CA ASN A 380 -0.92 7.67 -3.78
C ASN A 380 -2.04 8.72 -3.83
N ILE A 381 -2.36 9.32 -2.67
CA ILE A 381 -3.40 10.35 -2.54
C ILE A 381 -3.08 11.57 -3.40
N SER A 382 -1.81 11.90 -3.63
CA SER A 382 -1.50 13.06 -4.47
C SER A 382 -1.88 12.86 -5.94
N GLY A 383 -2.18 11.63 -6.38
CA GLY A 383 -2.74 11.36 -7.71
C GLY A 383 -4.24 11.68 -7.84
N LEU A 384 -4.95 11.86 -6.71
CA LEU A 384 -6.35 12.27 -6.68
C LEU A 384 -6.46 13.78 -6.80
N ASN A 385 -7.38 14.30 -7.60
CA ASN A 385 -7.62 15.73 -7.76
C ASN A 385 -9.13 16.02 -7.91
N PRO A 386 -9.56 17.29 -7.85
CA PRO A 386 -10.98 17.63 -8.01
C PRO A 386 -11.62 17.09 -9.29
N GLY A 387 -10.83 16.91 -10.35
CA GLY A 387 -11.29 16.37 -11.63
C GLY A 387 -11.45 14.85 -11.70
N ASN A 388 -10.82 14.08 -10.80
CA ASN A 388 -10.82 12.61 -10.87
C ASN A 388 -11.32 11.89 -9.60
N VAL A 389 -11.40 12.56 -8.45
CA VAL A 389 -11.68 11.90 -7.15
C VAL A 389 -13.06 11.22 -7.13
N GLN A 390 -14.07 11.85 -7.74
CA GLN A 390 -15.41 11.27 -7.86
C GLN A 390 -15.41 10.04 -8.80
N TYR A 391 -14.63 10.07 -9.87
CA TYR A 391 -14.48 8.94 -10.78
C TYR A 391 -13.84 7.75 -10.07
N VAL A 392 -12.74 7.99 -9.34
CA VAL A 392 -12.06 6.94 -8.56
C VAL A 392 -12.99 6.35 -7.50
N ALA A 393 -13.75 7.17 -6.77
CA ALA A 393 -14.70 6.69 -5.79
C ALA A 393 -15.80 5.79 -6.42
N ARG A 394 -16.33 6.16 -7.59
CA ARG A 394 -17.26 5.30 -8.34
C ARG A 394 -16.62 4.00 -8.78
N ALA A 395 -15.42 4.03 -9.34
CA ALA A 395 -14.70 2.83 -9.77
C ALA A 395 -14.49 1.85 -8.59
N ILE A 396 -14.13 2.37 -7.41
CA ILE A 396 -14.03 1.56 -6.18
C ILE A 396 -15.39 0.96 -5.80
N SER A 397 -16.46 1.75 -5.86
CA SER A 397 -17.83 1.31 -5.53
C SER A 397 -18.38 0.27 -6.50
N GLU A 398 -18.00 0.33 -7.78
CA GLU A 398 -18.45 -0.61 -8.81
C GLU A 398 -17.67 -1.94 -8.77
N THR A 399 -16.56 -1.98 -8.04
CA THR A 399 -15.71 -3.17 -7.93
C THR A 399 -16.45 -4.33 -7.26
N PRO A 400 -16.39 -5.56 -7.82
CA PRO A 400 -17.04 -6.74 -7.24
C PRO A 400 -16.66 -6.98 -5.77
N GLY A 401 -17.67 -7.34 -4.96
CA GLY A 401 -17.53 -7.44 -3.50
C GLY A 401 -17.60 -6.11 -2.74
N LEU A 402 -17.58 -4.98 -3.45
CA LEU A 402 -17.81 -3.62 -2.92
C LEU A 402 -18.98 -2.92 -3.62
N SER A 403 -19.73 -3.60 -4.47
CA SER A 403 -20.91 -3.03 -5.11
C SER A 403 -22.17 -3.32 -4.31
N SER A 404 -22.92 -2.26 -3.97
CA SER A 404 -24.23 -2.36 -3.33
C SER A 404 -25.28 -3.08 -4.19
N ARG A 405 -25.08 -3.14 -5.52
CA ARG A 405 -25.95 -3.89 -6.43
C ARG A 405 -25.90 -5.40 -6.17
N PHE A 406 -24.76 -5.92 -5.72
CA PHE A 406 -24.64 -7.32 -5.33
C PHE A 406 -25.07 -7.57 -3.88
N ALA A 407 -24.91 -6.59 -2.99
CA ALA A 407 -25.43 -6.69 -1.62
C ALA A 407 -26.97 -6.83 -1.59
N ASN A 408 -27.68 -6.17 -2.51
CA ASN A 408 -29.14 -6.28 -2.63
C ASN A 408 -29.62 -7.59 -3.30
N CYS A 409 -28.74 -8.37 -3.94
CA CYS A 409 -29.08 -9.70 -4.44
C CYS A 409 -28.89 -10.80 -3.37
N LEU A 410 -28.20 -10.50 -2.27
CA LEU A 410 -27.86 -11.43 -1.19
C LEU A 410 -28.65 -11.19 0.10
N LEU A 411 -29.69 -10.34 0.07
CA LEU A 411 -30.66 -10.29 1.17
C LEU A 411 -31.52 -11.55 1.15
N THR A 412 -31.10 -12.48 2.00
CA THR A 412 -31.82 -13.68 2.41
C THR A 412 -33.26 -13.36 2.82
N ALA A 413 -34.19 -14.19 2.34
CA ALA A 413 -35.54 -14.27 2.87
C ALA A 413 -35.46 -14.56 4.38
N ASP A 414 -35.94 -13.63 5.19
CA ASP A 414 -36.11 -13.80 6.63
C ASP A 414 -37.33 -14.72 6.84
N LEU A 415 -37.08 -16.03 6.91
CA LEU A 415 -38.08 -17.06 7.21
C LEU A 415 -38.45 -17.03 8.71
N CYS A 416 -38.99 -15.91 9.17
CA CYS A 416 -39.68 -15.81 10.46
C CYS A 416 -40.83 -14.79 10.47
N SER A 417 -41.18 -14.18 9.33
CA SER A 417 -42.42 -13.41 9.20
C SER A 417 -43.16 -13.84 7.95
N ASN A 418 -44.44 -14.23 8.09
CA ASN A 418 -45.34 -14.62 7.01
C ASN A 418 -45.70 -13.44 6.08
N LYS A 419 -44.71 -12.72 5.56
CA LYS A 419 -44.88 -11.63 4.58
C LYS A 419 -43.84 -11.76 3.47
N VAL A 420 -44.26 -12.34 2.35
CA VAL A 420 -43.51 -12.26 1.09
C VAL A 420 -43.82 -10.91 0.45
N SER A 421 -42.84 -10.01 0.39
CA SER A 421 -42.90 -8.79 -0.40
C SER A 421 -42.30 -9.07 -1.79
N ARG A 422 -43.08 -8.94 -2.87
CA ARG A 422 -42.56 -9.07 -4.24
C ARG A 422 -41.61 -7.92 -4.56
N CYS A 423 -40.37 -8.22 -4.94
CA CYS A 423 -39.44 -7.26 -5.51
C CYS A 423 -39.53 -7.33 -7.04
N PHE A 424 -40.01 -6.26 -7.69
CA PHE A 424 -39.90 -6.12 -9.15
C PHE A 424 -38.59 -5.43 -9.49
N VAL A 425 -37.73 -6.09 -10.27
CA VAL A 425 -36.57 -5.45 -10.91
C VAL A 425 -37.10 -4.64 -12.10
N GLN A 426 -37.07 -3.31 -11.99
CA GLN A 426 -37.44 -2.42 -13.10
C GLN A 426 -36.21 -2.22 -13.99
N HIS A 427 -36.22 -2.82 -15.18
CA HIS A 427 -35.34 -2.39 -16.27
C HIS A 427 -35.79 -1.00 -16.76
N PRO A 428 -34.91 0.00 -16.93
CA PRO A 428 -35.29 1.22 -17.61
C PRO A 428 -35.40 0.91 -19.11
N LYS A 429 -36.63 0.71 -19.60
CA LYS A 429 -36.94 0.89 -21.03
C LYS A 429 -37.33 2.35 -21.26
N LYS A 430 -36.72 2.91 -22.31
CA LYS A 430 -37.12 4.18 -22.93
C LYS A 430 -38.61 4.15 -23.27
N ASP A 431 -39.21 5.34 -23.15
CA ASP A 431 -40.49 5.78 -23.69
C ASP A 431 -41.76 5.26 -22.98
N GLY A 432 -42.58 6.23 -22.57
CA GLY A 432 -43.58 6.10 -21.54
C GLY A 432 -44.89 5.41 -21.92
N LEU A 433 -45.64 5.01 -20.90
CA LEU A 433 -47.10 5.02 -20.87
C LEU A 433 -47.55 4.85 -19.41
N HIS A 434 -48.46 5.72 -18.94
CA HIS A 434 -49.20 5.56 -17.68
C HIS A 434 -50.11 4.34 -17.75
N LEU A 435 -50.35 3.64 -16.63
CA LEU A 435 -51.65 2.99 -16.35
C LEU A 435 -51.86 2.67 -14.86
N ARG A 436 -53.13 2.81 -14.46
CA ARG A 436 -53.73 2.78 -13.11
C ARG A 436 -53.78 1.37 -12.50
N ALA A 437 -53.77 1.34 -11.17
CA ALA A 437 -54.14 0.18 -10.37
C ALA A 437 -55.67 0.03 -10.34
N ASP A 438 -56.20 -1.18 -10.59
CA ASP A 438 -57.50 -1.62 -10.09
C ASP A 438 -57.58 -3.17 -10.04
N ASN A 439 -57.88 -3.65 -8.83
CA ASN A 439 -58.62 -4.84 -8.43
C ASN A 439 -58.53 -6.16 -9.22
N PHE A 440 -57.94 -7.19 -8.59
CA PHE A 440 -58.58 -8.50 -8.48
C PHE A 440 -58.33 -9.09 -7.09
N GLY A 441 -59.41 -9.22 -6.32
CA GLY A 441 -59.46 -10.01 -5.09
C GLY A 441 -59.51 -11.49 -5.40
N GLY A 442 -58.86 -12.29 -4.56
CA GLY A 442 -58.88 -13.75 -4.60
C GLY A 442 -58.73 -14.29 -3.18
N ILE A 443 -59.68 -15.13 -2.80
CA ILE A 443 -60.03 -15.59 -1.46
C ILE A 443 -58.93 -16.47 -0.85
N LEU A 444 -58.49 -16.16 0.38
CA LEU A 444 -57.79 -17.09 1.26
C LEU A 444 -58.78 -18.15 1.74
N SER A 445 -58.71 -19.37 1.19
CA SER A 445 -59.34 -20.54 1.81
C SER A 445 -58.35 -21.22 2.74
N LYS A 446 -58.73 -21.32 4.02
CA LYS A 446 -58.06 -22.09 5.06
C LYS A 446 -58.36 -23.57 4.86
N SER A 447 -57.38 -24.35 4.43
CA SER A 447 -57.20 -25.76 4.81
C SER A 447 -56.04 -26.37 4.03
N ALA A 448 -54.95 -26.74 4.70
CA ALA A 448 -54.37 -28.10 4.65
C ALA A 448 -53.00 -28.17 5.35
N SER A 449 -52.79 -29.35 5.92
CA SER A 449 -51.65 -29.94 6.65
C SER A 449 -50.23 -29.53 6.28
N CYS A 450 -49.38 -29.54 7.32
CA CYS A 450 -47.93 -29.67 7.28
C CYS A 450 -47.54 -30.79 6.30
N HIS A 451 -47.12 -30.49 5.07
CA HIS A 451 -46.30 -31.27 4.11
C HIS A 451 -46.30 -30.52 2.75
N ASP A 452 -45.91 -29.24 2.74
CA ASP A 452 -45.72 -28.49 1.49
C ASP A 452 -44.23 -28.46 1.12
N VAL A 453 -43.89 -29.05 -0.02
CA VAL A 453 -42.55 -28.99 -0.62
C VAL A 453 -42.38 -27.63 -1.30
N PHE A 454 -41.53 -26.76 -0.76
CA PHE A 454 -41.17 -25.51 -1.43
C PHE A 454 -40.13 -25.77 -2.52
N ALA A 455 -40.51 -25.57 -3.79
CA ALA A 455 -39.56 -25.53 -4.89
C ALA A 455 -39.02 -24.10 -5.06
N LEU A 456 -37.71 -23.90 -4.87
CA LEU A 456 -37.02 -22.65 -5.18
C LEU A 456 -36.44 -22.75 -6.61
N ALA A 457 -36.97 -21.95 -7.54
CA ALA A 457 -36.39 -21.83 -8.88
C ALA A 457 -35.37 -20.68 -8.90
N ILE A 458 -34.09 -20.99 -9.13
CA ILE A 458 -33.02 -20.00 -9.34
C ILE A 458 -32.77 -19.89 -10.84
N VAL A 459 -32.99 -18.71 -11.41
CA VAL A 459 -32.67 -18.42 -12.82
C VAL A 459 -31.25 -17.85 -12.89
N ILE A 460 -30.31 -18.59 -13.47
CA ILE A 460 -28.91 -18.18 -13.65
C ILE A 460 -28.69 -17.79 -15.13
N PRO A 461 -28.11 -16.61 -15.43
CA PRO A 461 -27.73 -16.25 -16.79
C PRO A 461 -26.69 -17.24 -17.36
N SER A 462 -26.85 -17.66 -18.61
CA SER A 462 -26.04 -18.70 -19.27
C SER A 462 -24.53 -18.45 -19.27
N SER A 463 -24.08 -17.21 -19.10
CA SER A 463 -22.66 -16.83 -19.02
C SER A 463 -21.99 -17.11 -17.67
N SER A 464 -22.72 -17.62 -16.67
CA SER A 464 -22.24 -17.74 -15.27
C SER A 464 -22.16 -19.18 -14.74
N VAL A 465 -22.45 -20.18 -15.59
CA VAL A 465 -22.69 -21.57 -15.14
C VAL A 465 -21.41 -22.33 -14.81
N SER A 466 -20.23 -21.88 -15.27
CA SER A 466 -18.96 -22.60 -15.05
C SER A 466 -18.38 -22.48 -13.64
N ASP A 467 -18.82 -21.52 -12.82
CA ASP A 467 -18.13 -21.18 -11.55
C ASP A 467 -19.02 -21.28 -10.29
N PHE A 468 -20.22 -21.85 -10.37
CA PHE A 468 -21.07 -22.07 -9.21
C PHE A 468 -20.71 -23.39 -8.48
N CYS A 469 -19.79 -23.31 -7.51
CA CYS A 469 -19.70 -24.30 -6.44
C CYS A 469 -20.67 -23.91 -5.32
N ILE A 470 -21.73 -24.69 -5.10
CA ILE A 470 -22.64 -24.55 -3.95
C ILE A 470 -21.87 -25.05 -2.70
N PRO A 471 -21.53 -24.20 -1.72
CA PRO A 471 -20.97 -24.68 -0.47
C PRO A 471 -22.12 -25.25 0.38
N SER A 472 -22.06 -26.56 0.65
CA SER A 472 -22.68 -27.26 1.79
C SER A 472 -23.87 -26.56 2.48
N LEU A 473 -25.03 -26.59 1.84
CA LEU A 473 -26.35 -26.37 2.46
C LEU A 473 -27.08 -27.72 2.47
N LEU A 474 -26.55 -28.68 3.24
CA LEU A 474 -27.16 -29.99 3.44
C LEU A 474 -27.23 -30.29 4.93
N THR A 475 -28.10 -29.56 5.64
CA THR A 475 -28.59 -29.96 6.97
C THR A 475 -30.02 -29.48 7.19
N THR A 476 -30.94 -29.82 6.27
CA THR A 476 -32.38 -29.90 6.60
C THR A 476 -33.01 -31.09 5.86
N PRO A 477 -33.83 -31.95 6.50
CA PRO A 477 -34.20 -33.23 5.91
C PRO A 477 -35.19 -33.19 4.73
N ASN A 478 -35.69 -32.02 4.30
CA ASN A 478 -36.83 -31.93 3.37
C ASN A 478 -36.67 -30.90 2.23
N MET A 479 -35.45 -30.53 1.83
CA MET A 479 -35.23 -29.52 0.77
C MET A 479 -34.68 -30.14 -0.51
N ASN A 480 -35.50 -30.19 -1.58
CA ASN A 480 -35.08 -30.62 -2.92
C ASN A 480 -34.75 -29.40 -3.79
N ILE A 481 -33.50 -29.25 -4.22
CA ILE A 481 -33.07 -28.18 -5.15
C ILE A 481 -33.06 -28.76 -6.57
N ARG A 482 -33.80 -28.14 -7.50
CA ARG A 482 -33.72 -28.43 -8.95
C ARG A 482 -33.11 -27.25 -9.69
N VAL A 483 -32.07 -27.51 -10.47
CA VAL A 483 -31.49 -26.56 -11.42
C VAL A 483 -32.08 -26.88 -12.79
N VAL A 484 -32.78 -25.93 -13.42
CA VAL A 484 -33.34 -26.10 -14.76
C VAL A 484 -32.71 -25.06 -15.69
N GLY A 485 -31.94 -25.55 -16.68
CA GLY A 485 -31.41 -24.73 -17.76
C GLY A 485 -32.49 -24.48 -18.80
N GLY A 486 -32.75 -23.21 -19.11
CA GLY A 486 -33.79 -22.83 -20.07
C GLY A 486 -33.41 -23.15 -21.50
N ASN A 487 -34.33 -23.78 -22.23
CA ASN A 487 -34.68 -23.44 -23.61
C ASN A 487 -36.07 -24.02 -23.95
N ASP A 488 -36.93 -23.10 -24.42
CA ASP A 488 -38.10 -23.26 -25.31
C ASP A 488 -39.31 -24.19 -24.97
N GLN A 489 -40.48 -23.53 -25.09
CA GLN A 489 -41.87 -24.01 -25.25
C GLN A 489 -42.53 -24.85 -24.13
N TRP A 490 -43.64 -24.32 -23.61
CA TRP A 490 -44.56 -25.00 -22.70
C TRP A 490 -45.85 -25.40 -23.42
N THR A 491 -46.21 -26.68 -23.34
CA THR A 491 -47.60 -27.15 -23.47
C THR A 491 -47.97 -27.90 -22.20
N VAL A 492 -49.08 -27.52 -21.58
CA VAL A 492 -49.66 -28.19 -20.41
C VAL A 492 -50.50 -29.36 -20.92
N THR A 493 -50.23 -30.57 -20.45
CA THR A 493 -51.20 -31.68 -20.49
C THR A 493 -51.22 -32.40 -19.15
N ASP A 494 -52.45 -32.68 -18.72
CA ASP A 494 -52.87 -33.17 -17.42
C ASP A 494 -52.59 -34.66 -17.16
N CYS A 495 -52.49 -34.96 -15.85
CA CYS A 495 -52.86 -36.20 -15.16
C CYS A 495 -52.13 -37.52 -15.46
N ALA A 496 -51.46 -38.08 -14.44
CA ALA A 496 -51.68 -39.46 -13.96
C ALA A 496 -50.97 -39.70 -12.61
N THR A 497 -51.54 -40.64 -11.87
CA THR A 497 -51.39 -40.97 -10.45
C THR A 497 -50.35 -42.08 -10.17
N GLU A 498 -49.94 -42.14 -8.90
CA GLU A 498 -49.51 -43.32 -8.10
C GLU A 498 -48.11 -43.97 -8.22
N GLU A 499 -47.53 -44.10 -7.03
CA GLU A 499 -46.74 -45.20 -6.43
C GLU A 499 -45.25 -45.45 -6.77
N ASP A 500 -44.54 -45.87 -5.72
CA ASP A 500 -43.10 -45.87 -5.49
C ASP A 500 -42.26 -46.71 -6.48
N ALA A 501 -41.13 -46.15 -6.93
CA ALA A 501 -39.95 -46.94 -7.32
C ALA A 501 -38.66 -46.11 -7.31
N TYR A 502 -37.74 -46.44 -6.40
CA TYR A 502 -36.35 -46.01 -6.42
C TYR A 502 -35.61 -46.62 -7.61
N HIS A 503 -35.04 -45.83 -8.52
CA HIS A 503 -33.98 -46.29 -9.43
C HIS A 503 -32.88 -45.24 -9.66
N TRP A 504 -31.65 -45.64 -9.34
CA TRP A 504 -30.39 -45.06 -9.79
C TRP A 504 -30.11 -45.54 -11.22
N VAL A 505 -29.71 -44.65 -12.14
CA VAL A 505 -29.05 -45.07 -13.39
C VAL A 505 -27.92 -44.11 -13.79
N MET A 506 -26.87 -44.76 -14.25
CA MET A 506 -25.53 -44.34 -14.64
C MET A 506 -25.46 -43.35 -15.81
N MET A 507 -24.35 -42.60 -15.83
CA MET A 507 -23.84 -41.93 -17.02
C MET A 507 -23.22 -42.93 -18.02
N PRO A 508 -23.40 -42.73 -19.34
CA PRO A 508 -22.46 -43.22 -20.34
C PRO A 508 -21.41 -42.16 -20.69
N SER A 509 -20.24 -42.67 -21.05
CA SER A 509 -18.97 -42.03 -21.34
C SER A 509 -18.91 -41.25 -22.67
N ASP A 510 -17.90 -40.37 -22.75
CA ASP A 510 -17.04 -40.08 -23.92
C ASP A 510 -16.91 -38.57 -24.25
N TYR A 511 -15.83 -37.93 -23.75
CA TYR A 511 -14.70 -37.47 -24.58
C TYR A 511 -13.63 -36.75 -23.73
N GLU A 512 -12.45 -37.36 -23.65
CA GLU A 512 -11.21 -36.78 -23.14
C GLU A 512 -10.61 -35.75 -24.12
N LYS A 513 -9.80 -34.83 -23.55
CA LYS A 513 -8.40 -34.66 -23.99
C LYS A 513 -7.58 -33.92 -22.92
N ALA A 514 -6.92 -34.70 -22.07
CA ALA A 514 -5.69 -34.31 -21.36
C ALA A 514 -4.60 -35.31 -21.77
N ILE A 515 -3.51 -34.83 -22.36
CA ILE A 515 -2.36 -35.65 -22.77
C ILE A 515 -1.41 -35.79 -21.57
N CYS A 516 -1.14 -37.04 -21.18
CA CYS A 516 -0.17 -37.41 -20.15
C CYS A 516 1.15 -37.87 -20.81
N GLN A 517 2.29 -37.40 -20.30
CA GLN A 517 3.61 -37.97 -20.54
C GLN A 517 3.78 -39.24 -19.69
N ILE A 518 4.29 -40.32 -20.28
CA ILE A 518 4.83 -41.47 -19.53
C ILE A 518 6.16 -41.90 -20.17
N ASN A 519 7.20 -41.94 -19.33
CA ASN A 519 8.46 -42.64 -19.56
C ASN A 519 8.56 -43.76 -18.51
N HIS A 520 8.71 -45.03 -18.94
CA HIS A 520 9.84 -45.90 -18.57
C HIS A 520 9.66 -47.35 -19.09
N HIS A 521 10.65 -47.75 -19.90
CA HIS A 521 11.38 -49.03 -19.92
C HIS A 521 10.72 -50.33 -20.42
N SER A 522 11.16 -50.73 -21.62
CA SER A 522 12.16 -51.81 -21.86
C SER A 522 11.74 -53.01 -22.74
N ILE A 523 12.44 -53.09 -23.88
CA ILE A 523 13.13 -54.27 -24.45
C ILE A 523 12.40 -55.20 -25.46
N THR A 524 13.08 -55.32 -26.62
CA THR A 524 13.17 -56.39 -27.64
C THR A 524 12.14 -56.57 -28.77
N ALA A 525 12.54 -56.07 -29.95
CA ALA A 525 13.11 -56.83 -31.10
C ALA A 525 12.22 -57.42 -32.22
N LYS A 526 12.83 -57.35 -33.43
CA LYS A 526 12.53 -57.93 -34.76
C LYS A 526 11.45 -57.19 -35.55
N GLY A 527 11.78 -56.54 -36.68
CA GLY A 527 12.34 -57.07 -37.93
C GLY A 527 11.15 -57.16 -38.92
N VAL A 528 11.13 -56.57 -40.11
CA VAL A 528 12.09 -56.46 -41.23
C VAL A 528 11.90 -55.11 -41.91
#